data_AF-A0A7W2FYF4-F1
#
_entry.id   AF-A0A7W2FYF4-F1
#
_cell.length_a   1.000
_cell.length_b   1.000
_cell.length_c   1.000
_cell.angle_alpha   90.00
_cell.angle_beta   90.00
_cell.angle_gamma   90.00
#
_symmetry.space_group_name_H-M   'P 1'
#
loop_
_entity.id
_entity.type
_entity.pdbx_description
1 polymer ?
#
loop_
_entity_poly.entity_id
_entity_poly.type
_entity_poly.pdbx_seq_one_letter_code
_entity_poly.pdbx_strand_id
1 'polypeptide(L)'
;MRKKIIISAIDLHIIDKIREIRSLSIPYVSQSTLSLGIGFAQGFIGQVESFSEDRIYSLRQLNLIANYFNLELKDFLPGEKINDDLLELEIEMIKTTSTKVQIDKYGNVIKNYRIINGRILTSDEIDTLNKSKSRAKS
;
A
#
# COMPACT_ATOMS: atom_id res chain seq x y z
N MET A 1 16.81 -1.16 1.72
CA MET A 1 16.59 -1.34 3.18
C MET A 1 15.63 -2.50 3.33
N ARG A 2 15.96 -3.51 4.14
CA ARG A 2 15.07 -4.65 4.37
C ARG A 2 14.25 -4.42 5.64
N LYS A 3 12.96 -4.77 5.58
CA LYS A 3 12.03 -4.66 6.72
C LYS A 3 11.08 -5.85 6.70
N LYS A 4 10.79 -6.40 7.88
CA LYS A 4 9.68 -7.33 8.06
C LYS A 4 8.44 -6.55 8.45
N ILE A 5 7.32 -6.85 7.79
CA ILE A 5 6.03 -6.23 8.07
C ILE A 5 4.94 -7.31 8.20
N ILE A 6 3.89 -6.98 8.94
CA ILE A 6 2.64 -7.73 8.95
C ILE A 6 1.57 -6.80 8.40
N ILE A 7 0.92 -7.18 7.31
CA ILE A 7 -0.12 -6.38 6.64
C ILE A 7 -1.28 -7.28 6.23
N SER A 8 -2.50 -6.74 6.22
CA SER A 8 -3.61 -7.49 5.65
C SER A 8 -3.46 -7.61 4.13
N ALA A 9 -3.90 -8.72 3.56
CA ALA A 9 -3.84 -8.94 2.13
C ALA A 9 -4.70 -7.91 1.36
N ILE A 10 -5.82 -7.47 1.95
CA ILE A 10 -6.67 -6.42 1.38
C ILE A 10 -5.98 -5.05 1.40
N ASP A 11 -5.29 -4.68 2.48
CA ASP A 11 -4.56 -3.40 2.54
C ASP A 11 -3.42 -3.38 1.52
N LEU A 12 -2.68 -4.49 1.38
CA LEU A 12 -1.63 -4.62 0.38
C LEU A 12 -2.20 -4.45 -1.04
N HIS A 13 -3.33 -5.10 -1.33
CA HIS A 13 -4.03 -4.96 -2.61
C HIS A 13 -4.39 -3.50 -2.90
N ILE A 14 -5.04 -2.83 -1.94
CA ILE A 14 -5.46 -1.42 -2.08
C ILE A 14 -4.25 -0.50 -2.32
N ILE A 15 -3.16 -0.68 -1.57
CA ILE A 15 -1.93 0.12 -1.71
C ILE A 15 -1.33 -0.07 -3.10
N ASP A 16 -1.24 -1.30 -3.58
CA ASP A 16 -0.72 -1.60 -4.90
C ASP A 16 -1.62 -1.06 -6.01
N LYS A 17 -2.95 -1.14 -5.85
CA LYS A 17 -3.92 -0.63 -6.82
C LYS A 17 -3.86 0.89 -6.96
N ILE A 18 -3.75 1.60 -5.83
CA ILE A 18 -3.59 3.07 -5.84
C ILE A 18 -2.26 3.46 -6.50
N ARG A 19 -1.17 2.73 -6.21
CA ARG A 19 0.12 2.97 -6.86
C ARG A 19 0.03 2.80 -8.37
N GLU A 20 -0.69 1.76 -8.82
CA GLU A 20 -0.93 1.49 -10.24
C GLU A 20 -1.67 2.65 -10.90
N ILE A 21 -2.87 2.99 -10.41
CA ILE A 21 -3.71 4.09 -10.93
C ILE A 21 -2.90 5.38 -11.02
N ARG A 22 -2.23 5.74 -9.92
CA ARG A 22 -1.44 6.97 -9.82
C ARG A 22 -0.30 7.00 -10.86
N SER A 23 0.38 5.88 -11.06
CA SER A 23 1.55 5.82 -11.95
C SER A 23 1.19 5.70 -13.43
N LEU A 24 0.02 5.15 -13.76
CA LEU A 24 -0.50 5.05 -15.12
C LEU A 24 -1.37 6.25 -15.54
N SER A 25 -1.72 7.13 -14.61
CA SER A 25 -2.47 8.34 -14.90
C SER A 25 -1.77 9.23 -15.93
N ILE A 26 -2.56 9.92 -16.76
CA ILE A 26 -2.08 10.89 -17.74
C ILE A 26 -2.74 12.24 -17.43
N PRO A 27 -2.00 13.24 -16.94
CA PRO A 27 -0.55 13.22 -16.66
C PRO A 27 -0.17 12.32 -15.48
N TYR A 28 1.09 11.87 -15.45
CA TYR A 28 1.63 11.08 -14.34
C TYR A 28 1.44 11.82 -13.00
N VAL A 29 0.92 11.12 -12.00
CA VAL A 29 0.72 11.68 -10.67
C VAL A 29 1.83 11.17 -9.75
N SER A 30 2.65 12.05 -9.17
CA SER A 30 3.67 11.62 -8.20
C SER A 30 3.06 11.35 -6.81
N GLN A 31 3.77 10.65 -5.93
CA GLN A 31 3.34 10.47 -4.54
C GLN A 31 3.11 11.83 -3.85
N SER A 32 4.00 12.79 -4.08
CA SER A 32 3.89 14.16 -3.56
C SER A 32 2.69 14.90 -4.14
N THR A 33 2.45 14.76 -5.45
CA THR A 33 1.30 15.36 -6.14
C THR A 33 0.00 14.83 -5.58
N LEU A 34 -0.14 13.51 -5.44
CA LEU A 34 -1.34 12.91 -4.87
C LEU A 34 -1.54 13.35 -3.42
N SER A 35 -0.47 13.31 -2.59
CA SER A 35 -0.54 13.72 -1.18
C SER A 35 -1.11 15.13 -1.02
N LEU A 36 -0.57 16.09 -1.77
CA LEU A 36 -1.06 17.47 -1.75
C LEU A 36 -2.46 17.58 -2.34
N GLY A 37 -2.75 16.84 -3.42
CA GLY A 37 -4.05 16.82 -4.08
C GLY A 37 -5.20 16.35 -3.19
N ILE A 38 -4.93 15.45 -2.24
CA ILE A 38 -5.92 15.00 -1.24
C ILE A 38 -5.85 15.79 0.08
N GLY A 39 -5.05 16.86 0.14
CA GLY A 39 -4.95 17.76 1.30
C GLY A 39 -4.13 17.22 2.47
N PHE A 40 -3.14 16.36 2.21
CA PHE A 40 -2.22 15.82 3.22
C PHE A 40 -0.79 16.36 3.04
N ALA A 41 0.07 16.13 4.04
CA ALA A 41 1.49 16.47 3.96
C ALA A 41 2.17 15.76 2.78
N GLN A 42 3.14 16.43 2.13
CA GLN A 42 3.77 15.99 0.87
C GLN A 42 4.28 14.53 0.88
N GLY A 43 4.74 14.02 2.03
CA GLY A 43 5.26 12.66 2.17
C GLY A 43 4.22 11.57 2.46
N PHE A 44 2.94 11.92 2.61
CA PHE A 44 1.91 11.00 3.12
C PHE A 44 1.79 9.71 2.29
N ILE A 45 1.63 9.83 0.96
CA ILE A 45 1.54 8.65 0.07
C ILE A 45 2.84 7.84 0.11
N GLY A 46 3.99 8.51 0.22
CA GLY A 46 5.29 7.84 0.34
C GLY A 46 5.41 7.01 1.62
N GLN A 47 4.88 7.49 2.75
CA GLN A 47 4.85 6.75 4.02
C GLN A 47 4.02 5.48 3.94
N VAL A 48 2.85 5.53 3.26
CA VAL A 48 1.99 4.37 3.05
C VAL A 48 2.62 3.39 2.04
N GLU A 49 3.03 3.87 0.87
CA GLU A 49 3.56 3.04 -0.20
C GLU A 49 4.96 2.45 0.08
N SER A 50 5.70 2.95 1.08
CA SER A 50 7.02 2.43 1.45
C SER A 50 6.99 1.41 2.58
N PHE A 51 5.82 1.21 3.21
CA PHE A 51 5.68 0.43 4.44
C PHE A 51 6.67 0.83 5.54
N SER A 52 7.18 2.07 5.50
CA SER A 52 8.13 2.58 6.50
C SER A 52 7.48 2.65 7.87
N GLU A 53 6.21 3.03 7.88
CA GLU A 53 5.33 3.09 9.04
C GLU A 53 4.18 2.11 8.86
N ASP A 54 3.56 1.66 9.96
CA ASP A 54 2.37 0.81 9.93
C ASP A 54 1.12 1.66 9.59
N ARG A 55 1.18 2.34 8.44
CA ARG A 55 0.11 3.18 7.91
C ARG A 55 -0.56 2.51 6.72
N ILE A 56 -1.89 2.49 6.78
CA ILE A 56 -2.78 2.03 5.71
C ILE A 56 -3.76 3.16 5.36
N TYR A 57 -4.44 3.01 4.22
CA TYR A 57 -5.48 3.96 3.82
C TYR A 57 -6.77 3.70 4.60
N SER A 58 -7.25 4.73 5.32
CA SER A 58 -8.62 4.76 5.84
C SER A 58 -9.64 4.95 4.73
N LEU A 59 -10.90 4.56 4.97
CA LEU A 59 -12.00 4.81 4.02
C LEU A 59 -12.14 6.28 3.62
N ARG A 60 -11.89 7.22 4.54
CA ARG A 60 -11.86 8.65 4.22
C ARG A 60 -10.79 8.98 3.19
N GLN A 61 -9.59 8.43 3.35
CA GLN A 61 -8.49 8.67 2.40
C GLN A 61 -8.79 8.02 1.05
N LEU A 62 -9.35 6.82 1.04
CA LEU A 62 -9.81 6.18 -0.20
C LEU A 62 -10.85 7.04 -0.93
N ASN A 63 -11.82 7.59 -0.21
CA ASN A 63 -12.83 8.47 -0.81
C ASN A 63 -12.22 9.75 -1.40
N LEU A 64 -11.22 10.35 -0.73
CA LEU A 64 -10.51 11.50 -1.27
C LEU A 64 -9.71 11.16 -2.52
N ILE A 65 -9.06 10.00 -2.54
CA ILE A 65 -8.33 9.50 -3.71
C ILE A 65 -9.30 9.19 -4.86
N ALA A 66 -10.46 8.60 -4.56
CA ALA A 66 -11.54 8.36 -5.51
C ALA A 66 -11.97 9.65 -6.20
N ASN A 67 -12.27 10.70 -5.40
CA ASN A 67 -12.63 12.02 -5.92
C ASN A 67 -11.50 12.64 -6.75
N TYR A 68 -10.24 12.49 -6.32
CA TYR A 68 -9.09 13.03 -7.04
C TYR A 68 -8.94 12.43 -8.45
N PHE A 69 -9.19 11.12 -8.59
CA PHE A 69 -9.09 10.40 -9.88
C PHE A 69 -10.42 10.28 -10.63
N ASN A 70 -11.52 10.81 -10.10
CA ASN A 70 -12.88 10.61 -10.61
C ASN A 70 -13.23 9.11 -10.77
N LEU A 71 -12.92 8.33 -9.74
CA LEU A 71 -13.19 6.89 -9.63
C LEU A 71 -14.19 6.61 -8.50
N GLU A 72 -14.71 5.39 -8.47
CA GLU A 72 -15.54 4.89 -7.37
C GLU A 72 -14.69 4.12 -6.35
N LEU A 73 -15.18 4.00 -5.10
CA LEU A 73 -14.49 3.24 -4.06
C LEU A 73 -14.23 1.77 -4.43
N LYS A 74 -15.15 1.16 -5.19
CA LYS A 74 -15.04 -0.23 -5.64
C LYS A 74 -13.84 -0.45 -6.57
N ASP A 75 -13.35 0.60 -7.24
CA ASP A 75 -12.24 0.49 -8.19
C ASP A 75 -10.89 0.24 -7.49
N PHE A 76 -10.82 0.47 -6.17
CA PHE A 76 -9.67 0.16 -5.33
C PHE A 76 -9.77 -1.21 -4.64
N LEU A 77 -10.96 -1.80 -4.62
CA LEU A 77 -11.24 -3.05 -3.92
C LEU A 77 -10.99 -4.25 -4.84
N PRO A 78 -10.68 -5.43 -4.26
CA PRO A 78 -10.58 -6.65 -5.06
C PRO A 78 -11.96 -7.02 -5.62
N GLY A 79 -11.98 -7.48 -6.88
CA GLY A 79 -13.22 -7.90 -7.54
C GLY A 79 -13.84 -9.17 -6.94
N GLU A 80 -13.05 -9.97 -6.23
CA GLU A 80 -13.48 -11.14 -5.48
C GLU A 80 -12.95 -11.07 -4.04
N LYS A 81 -13.53 -11.88 -3.15
CA LYS A 81 -13.05 -11.96 -1.76
C LYS A 81 -11.61 -12.46 -1.73
N ILE A 82 -10.78 -11.83 -0.90
CA ILE A 82 -9.45 -12.34 -0.59
C ILE A 82 -9.60 -13.34 0.57
N ASN A 83 -9.08 -14.57 0.38
CA ASN A 83 -9.16 -15.62 1.40
C ASN A 83 -8.09 -15.47 2.49
N ASP A 84 -6.97 -14.82 2.16
CA ASP A 84 -5.86 -14.62 3.07
C ASP A 84 -6.10 -13.36 3.91
N ASP A 85 -5.95 -13.45 5.23
CA ASP A 85 -6.12 -12.31 6.13
C ASP A 85 -4.80 -11.54 6.29
N LEU A 86 -3.92 -12.00 7.19
CA LEU A 86 -2.63 -11.36 7.46
C LEU A 86 -1.48 -12.05 6.76
N LEU A 87 -0.57 -11.24 6.21
CA LEU A 87 0.65 -11.65 5.55
C LEU A 87 1.86 -11.18 6.36
N GLU A 88 2.81 -12.08 6.62
CA GLU A 88 4.15 -11.72 7.10
C GLU A 88 5.08 -11.63 5.89
N LEU A 89 5.59 -10.43 5.61
CA LEU A 89 6.40 -10.14 4.43
C LEU A 89 7.77 -9.61 4.85
N GLU A 90 8.81 -10.11 4.19
CA GLU A 90 10.13 -9.48 4.18
C GLU A 90 10.27 -8.66 2.90
N ILE A 91 10.35 -7.34 3.06
CA ILE A 91 10.35 -6.39 1.96
C ILE A 91 11.71 -5.69 1.87
N GLU A 92 12.23 -5.58 0.65
CA GLU A 92 13.40 -4.78 0.32
C GLU A 92 13.00 -3.52 -0.46
N MET A 93 13.24 -2.35 0.14
CA MET A 93 13.05 -1.07 -0.52
C MET A 93 14.14 -0.81 -1.55
N ILE A 94 13.72 -0.49 -2.78
CA ILE A 94 14.58 -0.16 -3.91
C ILE A 94 14.75 1.35 -3.96
N LYS A 95 15.97 1.83 -3.73
CA LYS A 95 16.30 3.25 -3.91
C LYS A 95 16.34 3.54 -5.41
N THR A 96 15.42 4.35 -5.89
CA THR A 96 15.39 4.80 -7.28
C THR A 96 15.86 6.24 -7.36
N THR A 97 16.82 6.52 -8.25
CA THR A 97 17.36 7.87 -8.49
C THR A 97 16.40 8.72 -9.34
N SER A 98 15.53 8.07 -10.12
CA SER A 98 14.51 8.72 -10.94
C SER A 98 13.31 9.19 -10.11
N THR A 99 12.86 10.42 -10.35
CA THR A 99 11.63 11.00 -9.78
C THR A 99 10.35 10.42 -10.41
N LYS A 100 10.45 9.84 -11.61
CA LYS A 100 9.34 9.19 -12.31
C LYS A 100 9.34 7.69 -12.05
N VAL A 101 8.16 7.14 -11.77
CA VAL A 101 7.94 5.70 -11.67
C VAL A 101 8.21 5.06 -13.02
N GLN A 102 8.95 3.97 -13.01
CA GLN A 102 9.30 3.22 -14.21
C GLN A 102 8.18 2.22 -14.51
N ILE A 103 7.93 2.00 -15.80
CA ILE A 103 7.00 0.99 -16.29
C ILE A 103 7.85 -0.11 -16.92
N ASP A 104 7.53 -1.37 -16.63
CA ASP A 104 8.22 -2.51 -17.24
C ASP A 104 7.82 -2.70 -18.71
N LYS A 105 8.42 -3.69 -19.39
CA LYS A 105 8.14 -3.98 -20.81
C LYS A 105 6.72 -4.49 -21.07
N TYR A 106 5.97 -4.81 -20.03
CA TYR A 106 4.61 -5.36 -20.07
C TYR A 106 3.55 -4.33 -19.66
N GLY A 107 3.96 -3.09 -19.35
CA GLY A 107 3.03 -2.05 -18.91
C GLY A 107 2.79 -2.04 -17.39
N ASN A 108 3.47 -2.89 -16.62
CA ASN A 108 3.29 -2.91 -15.17
C ASN A 108 4.14 -1.85 -14.49
N VAL A 109 3.58 -1.28 -13.43
CA VAL A 109 4.24 -0.28 -12.61
C VAL A 109 5.33 -0.93 -11.76
N ILE A 110 6.58 -0.50 -11.95
CA ILE A 110 7.71 -1.00 -11.15
C ILE A 110 7.58 -0.43 -9.74
N LYS A 111 7.31 -1.33 -8.79
CA LYS A 111 7.19 -1.01 -7.37
C LYS A 111 8.53 -0.52 -6.83
N ASN A 112 8.49 0.42 -5.88
CA ASN A 112 9.65 0.90 -5.13
C ASN A 112 10.13 -0.10 -4.05
N TYR A 113 9.57 -1.31 -4.04
CA TYR A 113 9.89 -2.38 -3.12
C TYR A 113 9.82 -3.74 -3.81
N ARG A 114 10.53 -4.72 -3.26
CA ARG A 114 10.49 -6.13 -3.66
C ARG A 114 10.15 -6.99 -2.44
N ILE A 115 9.22 -7.93 -2.61
CA ILE A 115 8.97 -8.96 -1.60
C ILE A 115 10.06 -10.03 -1.76
N ILE A 116 10.87 -10.22 -0.72
CA ILE A 116 11.94 -11.22 -0.67
C ILE A 116 11.40 -12.56 -0.18
N ASN A 117 10.55 -12.50 0.85
CA ASN A 117 9.87 -13.66 1.39
C ASN A 117 8.47 -13.23 1.85
N GLY A 118 7.51 -14.15 1.80
CA GLY A 118 6.14 -13.88 2.22
C GLY A 118 5.45 -15.17 2.62
N ARG A 119 4.71 -15.13 3.74
CA ARG A 119 3.84 -16.22 4.17
C ARG A 119 2.53 -15.68 4.75
N ILE A 120 1.50 -16.51 4.69
CA ILE A 120 0.21 -16.26 5.33
C ILE A 120 0.32 -16.65 6.80
N LEU A 121 -0.21 -15.81 7.71
CA LEU A 121 -0.30 -16.17 9.12
C LEU A 121 -1.46 -17.14 9.36
N THR A 122 -1.24 -18.08 10.26
CA THR A 122 -2.29 -18.98 10.76
C THR A 122 -3.22 -18.25 11.74
N SER A 123 -4.43 -18.77 11.95
CA SER A 123 -5.39 -18.22 12.92
C SER A 123 -4.79 -18.07 14.32
N ASP A 124 -4.01 -19.04 14.77
CA ASP A 124 -3.41 -19.06 16.11
C ASP A 124 -2.33 -17.97 16.27
N GLU A 125 -1.57 -17.70 15.21
CA GLU A 125 -0.60 -16.60 15.16
C GLU A 125 -1.30 -15.24 15.18
N ILE A 126 -2.40 -15.10 14.44
CA ILE A 126 -3.22 -13.87 14.40
C ILE A 126 -3.82 -13.59 15.78
N ASP A 127 -4.36 -14.60 16.45
CA ASP A 127 -4.91 -14.47 17.80
C ASP A 127 -3.84 -14.04 18.81
N THR A 128 -2.65 -14.61 18.70
CA THR A 128 -1.52 -14.24 19.55
C THR A 128 -1.08 -12.80 19.30
N LEU A 129 -1.06 -12.36 18.03
CA LEU A 129 -0.74 -10.99 17.64
C LEU A 129 -1.78 -9.99 18.16
N ASN A 130 -3.07 -10.31 18.08
CA ASN A 130 -4.13 -9.44 18.57
C ASN A 130 -4.09 -9.28 20.09
N LYS A 131 -3.82 -10.37 20.83
CA LYS A 131 -3.64 -10.34 22.30
C LYS A 131 -2.42 -9.53 22.73
N SER A 132 -1.33 -9.57 21.97
CA SER A 132 -0.14 -8.77 22.31
C SER A 132 -0.38 -7.28 22.07
N LYS A 133 -1.07 -6.91 20.97
CA LYS A 133 -1.44 -5.51 20.67
C LYS A 133 -2.40 -4.91 21.69
N SER A 134 -3.33 -5.69 22.25
CA SER A 134 -4.25 -5.19 23.27
C SER A 134 -3.53 -4.88 24.58
N ARG A 135 -2.57 -5.73 24.99
CA ARG A 135 -1.77 -5.55 26.21
C ARG A 135 -0.84 -4.34 26.14
N ALA A 136 -0.32 -4.00 24.96
CA ALA A 136 0.56 -2.84 24.78
C ALA A 136 -0.18 -1.48 24.83
N LYS A 137 -1.52 -1.47 24.82
CA LYS A 137 -2.36 -0.26 24.88
C LYS A 137 -2.99 -0.01 26.26
N SER A 138 -2.83 -0.93 27.22
CA SER A 138 -3.20 -0.76 28.64
C SER A 138 -2.01 -0.29 29.45
#